data_AF-A0A840RAS4-F1
#
_entry.id   AF-A0A840RAS4-F1
#
_cell.length_a   1.000
_cell.length_b   1.000
_cell.length_c   1.000
_cell.angle_alpha   90.00
_cell.angle_beta   90.00
_cell.angle_gamma   90.00
#
_symmetry.space_group_name_H-M   'P 1'
#
loop_
_entity.id
_entity.type
_entity.pdbx_description
1 polymer ?
#
loop_
_entity_poly.entity_id
_entity_poly.type
_entity_poly.pdbx_seq_one_letter_code
_entity_poly.pdbx_strand_id
1 'polypeptide(L)'
;MSENTVNAALRRLGYAKDEFTGHGFRKTASTLLNESHLWHRDAIERQLAHGERDEVRAAYNYAEHLPERVEMMQWWADYLDQLKAGAQVISFPPRAA
;
A
#
# COMPACT_ATOMS: atom_id res chain seq x y z
N MET A 1 -8.56 5.28 -14.29
CA MET A 1 -9.17 6.40 -13.54
C MET A 1 -8.16 7.53 -13.44
N SER A 2 -8.58 8.79 -13.59
CA SER A 2 -7.64 9.93 -13.46
C SER A 2 -7.45 10.29 -11.99
N GLU A 3 -6.33 10.95 -11.68
CA GLU A 3 -6.07 11.48 -10.34
C GLU A 3 -7.19 12.43 -9.88
N ASN A 4 -7.74 13.22 -10.79
CA ASN A 4 -8.85 14.14 -10.52
C ASN A 4 -10.12 13.42 -10.09
N THR A 5 -10.40 12.23 -10.63
CA THR A 5 -11.55 11.41 -10.20
C THR A 5 -11.42 11.01 -8.73
N VAL A 6 -10.24 10.54 -8.32
CA VAL A 6 -9.96 10.14 -6.92
C VAL A 6 -10.00 11.35 -5.99
N ASN A 7 -9.35 12.45 -6.38
CA ASN A 7 -9.35 13.68 -5.59
C ASN A 7 -10.78 14.21 -5.40
N ALA A 8 -11.62 14.19 -6.43
CA ALA A 8 -13.02 14.61 -6.32
C ALA A 8 -13.83 13.70 -5.37
N ALA A 9 -13.56 12.40 -5.34
CA ALA A 9 -14.18 11.49 -4.37
C ALA A 9 -13.75 11.84 -2.93
N LEU A 10 -12.47 12.13 -2.70
CA LEU A 10 -11.97 12.55 -1.38
C LEU A 10 -12.64 13.84 -0.89
N ARG A 11 -12.86 14.82 -1.78
CA ARG A 11 -13.60 16.05 -1.42
C ARG A 11 -15.03 15.77 -1.00
N ARG A 12 -15.70 14.81 -1.66
CA ARG A 12 -17.07 14.40 -1.29
C ARG A 12 -17.12 13.66 0.05
N LEU A 13 -16.04 12.99 0.44
CA LEU A 13 -15.90 12.33 1.74
C LEU A 13 -15.54 13.30 2.88
N GLY A 14 -15.36 14.60 2.59
CA GLY A 14 -15.10 15.63 3.60
C GLY A 14 -13.62 15.94 3.82
N TYR A 15 -12.69 15.27 3.13
CA TYR A 15 -11.28 15.64 3.20
C TYR A 15 -11.05 16.98 2.48
N ALA A 16 -10.27 17.88 3.05
CA ALA A 16 -9.83 19.13 2.45
C ALA A 16 -8.61 18.93 1.52
N LYS A 17 -8.37 19.92 0.63
CA LYS A 17 -7.36 19.81 -0.44
C LYS A 17 -5.95 19.58 0.09
N ASP A 18 -5.67 20.21 1.21
CA ASP A 18 -4.42 20.21 1.97
C ASP A 18 -4.30 19.04 2.96
N GLU A 19 -5.40 18.35 3.28
CA GLU A 19 -5.35 17.17 4.15
C GLU A 19 -4.84 15.92 3.41
N PHE A 20 -5.43 15.58 2.25
CA PHE A 20 -5.08 14.34 1.57
C PHE A 20 -5.40 14.33 0.07
N THR A 21 -4.60 13.63 -0.72
CA THR A 21 -4.77 13.49 -2.18
C THR A 21 -4.54 12.05 -2.64
N GLY A 22 -4.93 11.74 -3.89
CA GLY A 22 -4.58 10.47 -4.54
C GLY A 22 -3.07 10.21 -4.58
N HIS A 23 -2.26 11.25 -4.74
CA HIS A 23 -0.80 11.14 -4.64
C HIS A 23 -0.32 10.89 -3.20
N GLY A 24 -1.01 11.46 -2.21
CA GLY A 24 -0.79 11.18 -0.79
C GLY A 24 -0.88 9.69 -0.45
N PHE A 25 -1.92 9.00 -0.95
CA PHE A 25 -2.05 7.54 -0.76
C PHE A 25 -0.84 6.77 -1.27
N ARG A 26 -0.34 7.12 -2.48
CA ARG A 26 0.84 6.45 -3.05
C ARG A 26 2.09 6.68 -2.22
N LYS A 27 2.31 7.89 -1.71
CA LYS A 27 3.46 8.17 -0.82
C LYS A 27 3.37 7.35 0.46
N THR A 28 2.23 7.35 1.14
CA THR A 28 2.04 6.58 2.37
C THR A 28 2.25 5.08 2.15
N ALA A 29 1.67 4.53 1.08
CA ALA A 29 1.87 3.12 0.72
C ALA A 29 3.34 2.81 0.42
N SER A 30 4.02 3.68 -0.34
CA SER A 30 5.44 3.53 -0.65
C SER A 30 6.29 3.48 0.61
N THR A 31 6.09 4.41 1.55
CA THR A 31 6.84 4.45 2.81
C THR A 31 6.62 3.17 3.60
N LEU A 32 5.37 2.77 3.84
CA LEU A 32 5.05 1.59 4.65
C LEU A 32 5.64 0.30 4.04
N LEU A 33 5.50 0.12 2.72
CA LEU A 33 5.98 -1.07 2.03
C LEU A 33 7.51 -1.17 2.02
N ASN A 34 8.23 -0.04 1.97
CA ASN A 34 9.69 -0.06 2.07
C ASN A 34 10.15 -0.30 3.52
N GLU A 35 9.46 0.28 4.50
CA GLU A 35 9.78 0.13 5.94
C GLU A 35 9.43 -1.25 6.49
N SER A 36 8.49 -1.97 5.88
CA SER A 36 8.16 -3.34 6.30
C SER A 36 9.33 -4.32 6.04
N HIS A 37 10.21 -3.99 5.09
CA HIS A 37 11.31 -4.85 4.62
C HIS A 37 10.86 -6.24 4.13
N LEU A 38 9.56 -6.41 3.82
CA LEU A 38 8.98 -7.68 3.39
C LEU A 38 9.08 -7.90 1.88
N TRP A 39 9.32 -6.84 1.10
CA TRP A 39 9.17 -6.86 -0.35
C TRP A 39 10.41 -6.33 -1.06
N HIS A 40 10.67 -6.88 -2.23
CA HIS A 40 11.68 -6.38 -3.15
C HIS A 40 11.30 -4.98 -3.64
N ARG A 41 12.27 -4.08 -3.67
CA ARG A 41 12.07 -2.68 -4.09
C ARG A 41 11.43 -2.57 -5.47
N ASP A 42 11.90 -3.37 -6.42
CA ASP A 42 11.37 -3.34 -7.80
C ASP A 42 9.90 -3.82 -7.87
N ALA A 43 9.47 -4.70 -6.96
CA ALA A 43 8.06 -5.09 -6.87
C ALA A 43 7.19 -3.94 -6.35
N ILE A 44 7.69 -3.16 -5.37
CA ILE A 44 7.01 -1.98 -4.83
C ILE A 44 6.86 -0.91 -5.92
N GLU A 45 7.94 -0.58 -6.63
CA GLU A 45 7.92 0.44 -7.70
C GLU A 45 6.91 0.05 -8.80
N ARG A 46 6.89 -1.23 -9.20
CA ARG A 46 5.91 -1.77 -10.15
C ARG A 46 4.48 -1.66 -9.63
N GLN A 47 4.26 -1.91 -8.33
CA GLN A 47 2.92 -1.78 -7.72
C GLN A 47 2.43 -0.33 -7.68
N LEU A 48 3.33 0.62 -7.55
CA LEU A 48 3.05 2.06 -7.61
C LEU A 48 2.84 2.58 -9.05
N ALA A 49 2.88 1.69 -10.04
CA ALA A 49 2.84 2.00 -11.47
C ALA A 49 3.96 2.95 -11.91
N HIS A 50 5.11 2.91 -11.22
CA HIS A 50 6.31 3.57 -11.69
C HIS A 50 6.90 2.75 -12.84
N GLY A 51 7.08 3.39 -13.99
CA GLY A 51 7.67 2.75 -15.16
C GLY A 51 9.16 2.48 -14.95
N GLU A 52 9.60 1.31 -15.41
CA GLU A 52 11.04 1.02 -15.53
C GLU A 52 11.64 1.97 -16.57
N ARG A 53 12.73 2.66 -16.20
CA ARG A 53 13.37 3.65 -17.09
C ARG A 53 14.31 3.00 -18.10
N ASP A 54 14.74 1.77 -17.80
CA ASP A 54 15.56 0.95 -18.66
C ASP A 54 14.68 0.00 -19.48
N GLU A 55 14.53 0.30 -20.77
CA GLU A 55 13.69 -0.48 -21.69
C GLU A 55 14.16 -1.94 -21.83
N VAL A 56 15.46 -2.21 -21.62
CA VAL A 56 16.01 -3.56 -21.66
C VAL A 56 15.57 -4.34 -20.43
N ARG A 57 15.71 -3.79 -19.22
CA ARG A 57 15.21 -4.45 -17.98
C ARG A 57 13.69 -4.58 -17.99
N ALA A 58 12.97 -3.62 -18.57
CA ALA A 58 11.52 -3.66 -18.66
C ALA A 58 11.01 -4.88 -19.44
N ALA A 59 11.71 -5.27 -20.51
CA ALA A 59 11.33 -6.39 -21.38
C ALA A 59 11.44 -7.76 -20.69
N TYR A 60 12.39 -7.93 -19.76
CA TYR A 60 12.62 -9.22 -19.09
C TYR A 60 11.92 -9.34 -17.72
N ASN A 61 11.65 -8.24 -17.01
CA ASN A 61 11.15 -8.27 -15.64
C ASN A 61 9.60 -8.31 -15.49
N TYR A 62 8.86 -8.68 -16.53
CA TYR A 62 7.38 -8.63 -16.49
C TYR A 62 6.78 -9.69 -15.54
N ALA A 63 7.36 -10.88 -15.47
CA ALA A 63 6.82 -12.01 -14.70
C ALA A 63 7.43 -12.18 -13.31
N GLU A 64 8.65 -11.69 -13.06
CA GLU A 64 9.41 -11.99 -11.83
C GLU A 64 8.71 -11.54 -10.55
N HIS A 65 7.98 -10.43 -10.58
CA HIS A 65 7.39 -9.84 -9.38
C HIS A 65 5.87 -9.98 -9.28
N LEU A 66 5.19 -10.63 -10.23
CA LEU A 66 3.73 -10.73 -10.17
C LEU A 66 3.24 -11.51 -8.94
N PRO A 67 3.80 -12.70 -8.59
CA PRO A 67 3.39 -13.42 -7.39
C PRO A 67 3.61 -12.59 -6.12
N GLU A 68 4.78 -11.99 -5.98
CA GLU A 68 5.12 -11.11 -4.85
C GLU A 68 4.18 -9.91 -4.75
N ARG A 69 3.80 -9.28 -5.87
CA ARG A 69 2.84 -8.17 -5.89
C ARG A 69 1.43 -8.58 -5.49
N VAL A 70 1.02 -9.83 -5.75
CA VAL A 70 -0.27 -10.37 -5.29
C VAL A 70 -0.25 -10.49 -3.76
N GLU A 71 0.80 -11.11 -3.20
CA GLU A 71 0.97 -11.25 -1.76
C GLU A 71 1.06 -9.89 -1.06
N MET A 72 1.80 -8.94 -1.64
CA MET A 72 1.91 -7.56 -1.17
C MET A 72 0.57 -6.87 -1.06
N MET A 73 -0.30 -7.04 -2.06
CA MET A 73 -1.63 -6.43 -2.05
C MET A 73 -2.57 -7.10 -1.04
N GLN A 74 -2.43 -8.40 -0.80
CA GLN A 74 -3.16 -9.07 0.27
C GLN A 74 -2.71 -8.58 1.64
N TRP A 75 -1.40 -8.52 1.88
CA TRP A 75 -0.83 -7.99 3.12
C TRP A 75 -1.29 -6.55 3.39
N TRP A 76 -1.29 -5.70 2.35
CA TRP A 76 -1.78 -4.34 2.44
C TRP A 76 -3.27 -4.28 2.80
N ALA A 77 -4.10 -5.16 2.20
CA ALA A 77 -5.52 -5.25 2.54
C ALA A 77 -5.72 -5.68 4.01
N ASP A 78 -4.99 -6.69 4.46
CA ASP A 78 -5.05 -7.18 5.85
C ASP A 78 -4.64 -6.08 6.84
N TYR A 79 -3.62 -5.27 6.52
CA TYR A 79 -3.22 -4.11 7.31
C TYR A 79 -4.35 -3.07 7.42
N LEU A 80 -5.01 -2.74 6.32
CA LEU A 80 -6.14 -1.80 6.33
C LEU A 80 -7.34 -2.33 7.13
N ASP A 81 -7.63 -3.64 7.03
CA ASP A 81 -8.69 -4.27 7.80
C ASP A 81 -8.39 -4.27 9.30
N GLN A 82 -7.13 -4.46 9.71
CA GLN A 82 -6.71 -4.30 11.10
C GLN A 82 -6.92 -2.87 11.60
N LEU A 83 -6.51 -1.86 10.83
CA LEU A 83 -6.73 -0.46 11.20
C LEU A 83 -8.23 -0.14 11.35
N LYS A 84 -9.08 -0.70 10.48
CA LYS A 84 -10.53 -0.54 10.54
C LYS A 84 -11.15 -1.25 11.75
N ALA A 85 -10.67 -2.45 12.09
CA ALA A 85 -11.15 -3.20 13.25
C ALA A 85 -10.74 -2.54 14.59
N GLY A 86 -9.67 -1.74 14.59
CA GLY A 86 -9.15 -1.07 15.77
C GLY A 86 -8.13 -1.93 16.52
N ALA A 87 -7.94 -1.66 17.81
CA ALA A 87 -6.94 -2.39 18.60
C ALA A 87 -7.36 -3.84 18.86
N GLN A 88 -6.43 -4.79 18.69
CA GLN A 88 -6.62 -6.14 19.21
C GLN A 88 -6.61 -6.12 20.74
N VAL A 89 -7.74 -6.48 21.36
CA VAL A 89 -7.83 -6.67 22.81
C VAL A 89 -7.23 -8.02 23.16
N ILE A 90 -6.01 -8.01 23.68
CA ILE A 90 -5.33 -9.23 24.17
C ILE A 90 -5.71 -9.45 25.63
N SER A 91 -6.45 -10.51 25.90
CA SER A 91 -6.76 -10.92 27.27
C SER A 91 -5.52 -11.46 27.95
N PHE A 92 -5.16 -10.89 29.11
CA PHE A 92 -4.11 -11.46 29.95
C PHE A 92 -4.64 -12.71 30.67
N PRO A 93 -3.83 -13.78 30.80
CA PRO A 93 -4.21 -14.92 31.62
C PRO A 93 -4.39 -14.48 33.08
N PRO A 94 -5.36 -15.05 33.82
CA PRO A 94 -5.53 -14.75 35.23
C PRO A 94 -4.23 -15.11 35.98
N ARG A 95 -3.80 -14.23 36.90
CA ARG A 95 -2.68 -14.55 37.79
C ARG A 95 -3.01 -15.82 38.55
N ALA A 96 -2.11 -16.80 38.51
CA ALA A 96 -2.19 -17.98 39.37
C ALA A 96 -2.23 -17.52 40.83
N ALA A 97 -3.17 -18.09 41.60
CA ALA A 97 -3.37 -17.80 43.02
C ALA A 97 -2.26 -18.41 43.88
#